data_AF-A0A251XE16-F1
#
_entry.id   AF-A0A251XE16-F1
#
_cell.length_a   1.000
_cell.length_b   1.000
_cell.length_c   1.000
_cell.angle_alpha   90.00
_cell.angle_beta   90.00
_cell.angle_gamma   90.00
#
_symmetry.space_group_name_H-M   'P 1'
#
loop_
_entity.id
_entity.type
_entity.pdbx_description
1 polymer ?
#
loop_
_entity_poly.entity_id
_entity_poly.type
_entity_poly.pdbx_seq_one_letter_code
_entity_poly.pdbx_strand_id
1 'polypeptide(L)'
;MLADEAAAFLRVWLGSARLGRPFVTAKWASSLDGRIAAADGTSRWITGPAAREDVHRRRAEADAILVGTGTVLADDPALTARRPDGIPYPHQPAPVVLGDRAIPDDAAVHRHPRRLIRITGHDPAAAIAELGRRGIRHVFVEGGPTIVSALVAAGLVDEVVAYLAPVLLGGPRTATGDLGVESMPAATDSPSSARRGSGRHPRDRATHHGRPVMFTGIIEERGRVLALDAEGDSARITVEAPLAVSDARHGDSISVDGVCLTVVAQTPDGFTADVMRQTLVMSSLGRLGVGDRVNLERAARVGDRLGGHIVQGHVDGTGRLLETTPGEAWRILRFTLPAELSPLVVDRGSITVQGVSLTVSAVSPTDTADPDAWFEVSLIPETLTATTLGALEPGDEVNLETDVLARHVQRMLALDARDAGAGTGTEEARA
;
A
#
# COMPACT_ATOMS: atom_id res chain seq x y z
N MET A 1 15.36 5.96 10.40
CA MET A 1 14.46 7.09 10.71
C MET A 1 13.14 6.97 9.96
N LEU A 2 13.12 6.78 8.63
CA LEU A 2 11.86 6.69 7.85
C LEU A 2 11.21 5.30 7.79
N ALA A 3 11.99 4.22 8.03
CA ALA A 3 11.42 2.88 8.08
C ALA A 3 10.39 2.72 9.20
N ASP A 4 10.66 3.34 10.35
CA ASP A 4 9.75 3.34 11.50
C ASP A 4 8.47 4.14 11.21
N GLU A 5 8.58 5.25 10.48
CA GLU A 5 7.45 6.09 10.07
C GLU A 5 6.59 5.40 9.01
N ALA A 6 7.20 4.78 8.00
CA ALA A 6 6.51 3.98 6.99
C ALA A 6 5.82 2.76 7.62
N ALA A 7 6.49 2.06 8.55
CA ALA A 7 5.90 0.96 9.29
C ALA A 7 4.74 1.42 10.18
N ALA A 8 4.83 2.61 10.79
CA ALA A 8 3.74 3.19 11.56
C ALA A 8 2.53 3.56 10.68
N PHE A 9 2.76 4.13 9.50
CA PHE A 9 1.72 4.47 8.53
C PHE A 9 1.00 3.21 7.99
N LEU A 10 1.77 2.20 7.60
CA LEU A 10 1.23 0.94 7.06
C LEU A 10 0.83 -0.06 8.14
N ARG A 11 0.93 0.28 9.43
CA ARG A 11 0.78 -0.66 10.56
C ARG A 11 -0.48 -1.50 10.49
N VAL A 12 -1.63 -0.86 10.21
CA VAL A 12 -2.94 -1.52 10.12
C VAL A 12 -2.98 -2.47 8.93
N TRP A 13 -2.50 -2.01 7.76
CA TRP A 13 -2.47 -2.80 6.54
C TRP A 13 -1.53 -4.00 6.67
N LEU A 14 -0.29 -3.77 7.12
CA LEU A 14 0.70 -4.83 7.38
C LEU A 14 0.22 -5.81 8.44
N GLY A 15 -0.41 -5.30 9.51
CA GLY A 15 -0.98 -6.13 10.56
C GLY A 15 -2.08 -7.04 10.03
N SER A 16 -3.05 -6.50 9.28
CA SER A 16 -4.10 -7.30 8.68
C SER A 16 -3.56 -8.32 7.67
N ALA A 17 -2.63 -7.92 6.80
CA ALA A 17 -2.01 -8.79 5.82
C ALA A 17 -1.26 -9.95 6.48
N ARG A 18 -0.47 -9.68 7.54
CA ARG A 18 0.29 -10.68 8.28
C ARG A 18 -0.60 -11.67 9.04
N LEU A 19 -1.71 -11.19 9.61
CA LEU A 19 -2.59 -12.01 10.46
C LEU A 19 -3.62 -12.79 9.65
N GLY A 20 -3.81 -12.48 8.36
CA GLY A 20 -4.88 -13.08 7.54
C GLY A 20 -6.30 -12.73 8.02
N ARG A 21 -6.44 -11.72 8.89
CA ARG A 21 -7.70 -11.24 9.45
C ARG A 21 -7.69 -9.71 9.57
N PRO A 22 -8.83 -9.04 9.77
CA PRO A 22 -8.83 -7.61 10.07
C PRO A 22 -7.94 -7.28 11.27
N PHE A 23 -7.26 -6.13 11.21
CA PHE A 23 -6.60 -5.50 12.35
C PHE A 23 -7.68 -4.95 13.29
N VAL A 24 -7.62 -5.29 14.57
CA VAL A 24 -8.66 -4.97 15.55
C VAL A 24 -8.12 -3.96 16.56
N THR A 25 -8.69 -2.77 16.56
CA THR A 25 -8.47 -1.76 17.60
C THR A 25 -9.63 -1.83 18.60
N ALA A 26 -9.35 -2.21 19.84
CA ALA A 26 -10.32 -2.16 20.93
C ALA A 26 -10.25 -0.79 21.62
N LYS A 27 -11.39 -0.10 21.70
CA LYS A 27 -11.48 1.20 22.36
C LYS A 27 -12.43 1.14 23.54
N TRP A 28 -12.01 1.74 24.65
CA TRP A 28 -12.89 2.04 25.78
C TRP A 28 -12.54 3.37 26.44
N ALA A 29 -13.47 3.87 27.24
CA ALA A 29 -13.30 5.03 28.07
C ALA A 29 -13.64 4.65 29.51
N SER A 30 -12.78 4.99 30.46
CA SER A 30 -13.02 4.68 31.87
C SER A 30 -12.58 5.79 32.81
N SER A 31 -13.13 5.77 34.02
CA SER A 31 -12.59 6.47 35.17
C SER A 31 -11.19 5.97 35.51
N LEU A 32 -10.50 6.66 36.44
CA LEU A 32 -9.17 6.30 36.90
C LEU A 32 -9.14 4.91 37.58
N ASP A 33 -10.25 4.52 38.22
CA ASP A 33 -10.47 3.20 38.82
C ASP A 33 -11.11 2.18 37.85
N GLY A 34 -11.06 2.45 36.55
CA GLY A 34 -11.39 1.48 35.50
C GLY A 34 -12.89 1.23 35.30
N ARG A 35 -13.75 2.20 35.63
CA ARG A 35 -15.21 2.10 35.50
C ARG A 35 -15.74 2.86 34.30
N ILE A 36 -16.79 2.32 33.67
CA ILE A 36 -17.36 2.89 32.43
C ILE A 36 -18.69 3.60 32.65
N ALA A 37 -19.29 3.44 33.83
CA ALA A 37 -20.56 4.03 34.19
C ALA A 37 -20.69 4.13 35.72
N ALA A 38 -21.48 5.07 36.19
CA ALA A 38 -21.89 5.14 37.59
C ALA A 38 -22.85 3.98 37.94
N ALA A 39 -23.06 3.77 39.24
CA ALA A 39 -23.89 2.66 39.75
C ALA A 39 -25.32 2.67 39.18
N ASP A 40 -25.87 3.87 38.95
CA ASP A 40 -27.24 4.09 38.47
C ASP A 40 -27.47 3.76 36.99
N GLY A 41 -26.43 3.64 36.16
CA GLY A 41 -26.66 3.61 34.71
C GLY A 41 -25.73 4.50 33.91
N THR A 42 -25.46 5.68 34.46
CA THR A 42 -25.04 6.84 33.67
C THR A 42 -23.58 6.72 33.24
N SER A 43 -23.35 6.89 31.93
CA SER A 43 -22.03 6.73 31.30
C SER A 43 -21.62 7.91 30.41
N ARG A 44 -22.57 8.79 30.07
CA ARG A 44 -22.37 9.94 29.17
C ARG A 44 -22.20 11.24 29.96
N TRP A 45 -21.11 11.99 29.83
CA TRP A 45 -19.85 11.67 29.16
C TRP A 45 -18.75 11.54 30.21
N ILE A 46 -18.17 10.34 30.34
CA ILE A 46 -16.99 10.13 31.18
C ILE A 46 -15.74 10.84 30.62
N THR A 47 -15.65 10.98 29.29
CA THR A 47 -14.52 11.62 28.58
C THR A 47 -14.83 13.04 28.10
N GLY A 48 -13.79 13.89 28.10
CA GLY A 48 -13.88 15.27 27.60
C GLY A 48 -13.98 15.42 26.07
N PRO A 49 -14.12 16.67 25.56
CA PRO A 49 -14.22 16.97 24.13
C PRO A 49 -13.06 16.44 23.27
N ALA A 50 -11.81 16.58 23.71
CA ALA A 50 -10.64 16.14 22.96
C ALA A 50 -10.63 14.62 22.69
N ALA A 51 -11.04 13.82 23.68
CA ALA A 51 -11.17 12.37 23.51
C ALA A 51 -12.29 12.01 22.52
N ARG A 52 -13.40 12.75 22.52
CA ARG A 52 -14.50 12.53 21.55
C ARG A 52 -14.08 12.88 20.13
N GLU A 53 -13.33 13.97 19.96
CA GLU A 53 -12.73 14.34 18.68
C GLU A 53 -11.76 13.25 18.18
N ASP A 54 -10.85 12.78 19.04
CA ASP A 54 -9.90 11.71 18.72
C ASP A 54 -10.60 10.42 18.29
N VAL A 55 -11.65 10.01 19.00
CA VAL A 55 -12.47 8.85 18.64
C VAL A 55 -13.08 9.04 17.25
N HIS A 56 -13.68 10.18 16.96
CA HIS A 56 -14.28 10.39 15.65
C HIS A 56 -13.27 10.46 14.50
N ARG A 57 -12.05 10.96 14.74
CA ARG A 57 -10.96 10.89 13.77
C ARG A 57 -10.56 9.44 13.49
N ARG A 58 -10.37 8.64 14.54
CA ARG A 58 -10.04 7.20 14.43
C ARG A 58 -11.15 6.39 13.76
N ARG A 59 -12.42 6.71 14.02
CA ARG A 59 -13.57 6.13 13.30
C ARG A 59 -13.48 6.38 11.79
N ALA A 60 -13.02 7.57 11.37
CA ALA A 60 -12.88 7.90 9.96
C ALA A 60 -11.71 7.15 9.29
N GLU A 61 -10.73 6.69 10.07
CA GLU A 61 -9.59 5.90 9.60
C GLU A 61 -9.91 4.40 9.48
N ALA A 62 -10.96 3.92 10.16
CA ALA A 62 -11.35 2.51 10.17
C ALA A 62 -12.34 2.14 9.06
N ASP A 63 -12.30 0.90 8.59
CA ASP A 63 -13.25 0.38 7.60
C ASP A 63 -14.61 0.06 8.21
N ALA A 64 -14.62 -0.35 9.50
CA ALA A 64 -15.83 -0.74 10.20
C ALA A 64 -15.77 -0.37 11.69
N ILE A 65 -16.93 -0.03 12.25
CA ILE A 65 -17.13 0.07 13.70
C ILE A 65 -17.96 -1.12 14.15
N LEU A 66 -17.44 -1.89 15.09
CA LEU A 66 -18.11 -3.05 15.64
C LEU A 66 -18.60 -2.80 17.06
N VAL A 67 -19.89 -3.06 17.29
CA VAL A 67 -20.52 -3.02 18.62
C VAL A 67 -21.35 -4.28 18.85
N GLY A 68 -21.63 -4.60 20.11
CA GLY A 68 -22.61 -5.64 20.43
C GLY A 68 -24.05 -5.13 20.37
N THR A 69 -25.01 -6.02 20.14
CA THR A 69 -26.45 -5.69 20.23
C THR A 69 -26.83 -4.99 21.55
N GLY A 70 -26.14 -5.29 22.65
CA GLY A 70 -26.40 -4.67 23.95
C GLY A 70 -26.06 -3.18 23.99
N THR A 71 -24.99 -2.79 23.30
CA THR A 71 -24.63 -1.38 23.13
C THR A 71 -25.67 -0.68 22.28
N VAL A 72 -26.16 -1.31 21.20
CA VAL A 72 -27.23 -0.71 20.38
C VAL A 72 -28.48 -0.43 21.22
N LEU A 73 -28.91 -1.40 22.02
CA LEU A 73 -30.09 -1.28 22.87
C LEU A 73 -29.94 -0.26 24.02
N ALA A 74 -28.73 -0.11 24.55
CA ALA A 74 -28.49 0.78 25.69
C ALA A 74 -28.22 2.23 25.26
N ASP A 75 -27.54 2.42 24.11
CA ASP A 75 -26.96 3.69 23.72
C ASP A 75 -27.55 4.30 22.45
N ASP A 76 -28.30 3.52 21.66
CA ASP A 76 -28.79 3.90 20.32
C ASP A 76 -27.74 4.67 19.48
N PRO A 77 -26.53 4.11 19.27
CA PRO A 77 -25.46 4.83 18.62
C PRO A 77 -25.68 4.87 17.10
N ALA A 78 -25.40 6.01 16.47
CA ALA A 78 -25.42 6.09 15.00
C ALA A 78 -24.22 5.39 14.33
N LEU A 79 -23.13 5.13 15.06
CA LEU A 79 -21.87 4.54 14.55
C LEU A 79 -21.21 5.29 13.37
N THR A 80 -21.35 6.61 13.34
CA THR A 80 -20.73 7.50 12.34
C THR A 80 -19.44 8.16 12.83
N ALA A 81 -18.64 8.68 11.90
CA ALA A 81 -17.51 9.58 12.15
C ALA A 81 -17.87 11.05 11.85
N ARG A 82 -17.68 11.96 12.82
CA ARG A 82 -18.03 13.39 12.68
C ARG A 82 -16.96 14.30 13.26
N ARG A 83 -16.71 15.42 12.61
CA ARG A 83 -15.83 16.48 13.11
C ARG A 83 -16.50 17.22 14.30
N PRO A 84 -15.74 18.03 15.08
CA PRO A 84 -16.29 18.79 16.20
C PRO A 84 -17.43 19.75 15.82
N ASP A 85 -17.44 20.24 14.58
CA ASP A 85 -18.51 21.08 13.99
C ASP A 85 -19.80 20.29 13.65
N GLY A 86 -19.80 18.98 13.87
CA GLY A 86 -20.92 18.07 13.56
C GLY A 86 -20.92 17.55 12.13
N ILE A 87 -20.04 18.05 11.25
CA ILE A 87 -19.99 17.65 9.85
C ILE A 87 -19.39 16.24 9.73
N PRO A 88 -19.99 15.32 8.94
CA PRO A 88 -19.44 13.99 8.71
C PRO A 88 -18.07 14.04 8.03
N TYR A 89 -17.17 13.12 8.40
CA TYR A 89 -15.95 12.90 7.60
C TYR A 89 -16.31 12.30 6.22
N PRO A 90 -15.51 12.57 5.17
CA PRO A 90 -15.74 12.00 3.83
C PRO A 90 -15.77 10.46 3.84
N HIS A 91 -14.87 9.84 4.61
CA HIS A 91 -14.90 8.41 4.87
C HIS A 91 -15.81 8.11 6.07
N GLN A 92 -16.72 7.14 5.91
CA GLN A 92 -17.58 6.63 6.98
C GLN A 92 -17.39 5.11 7.10
N PRO A 93 -17.12 4.60 8.31
CA PRO A 93 -16.95 3.17 8.54
C PRO A 93 -18.28 2.44 8.36
N ALA A 94 -18.23 1.17 7.97
CA ALA A 94 -19.39 0.30 7.98
C ALA A 94 -19.87 0.05 9.43
N PRO A 95 -21.16 0.23 9.74
CA PRO A 95 -21.68 -0.09 11.06
C PRO A 95 -21.90 -1.60 11.16
N VAL A 96 -21.27 -2.23 12.17
CA VAL A 96 -21.34 -3.66 12.43
C VAL A 96 -21.97 -3.90 13.81
N VAL A 97 -22.98 -4.75 13.84
CA VAL A 97 -23.63 -5.19 15.09
C VAL A 97 -23.50 -6.70 15.24
N LEU A 98 -22.85 -7.13 16.31
CA LEU A 98 -22.69 -8.54 16.68
C LEU A 98 -23.73 -8.96 17.74
N GLY A 99 -24.43 -10.05 17.46
CA GLY A 99 -25.31 -10.75 18.40
C GLY A 99 -26.72 -11.01 17.85
N ASP A 100 -27.46 -11.85 18.57
CA ASP A 100 -28.72 -12.43 18.07
C ASP A 100 -29.99 -11.66 18.45
N ARG A 101 -29.87 -10.67 19.33
CA ARG A 101 -31.01 -9.84 19.71
C ARG A 101 -31.50 -9.02 18.52
N ALA A 102 -32.81 -8.85 18.45
CA ALA A 102 -33.43 -7.94 17.50
C ALA A 102 -32.95 -6.50 17.75
N ILE A 103 -32.67 -5.79 16.65
CA ILE A 103 -32.37 -4.37 16.67
C ILE A 103 -33.70 -3.65 16.40
N PRO A 104 -34.11 -2.67 17.23
CA PRO A 104 -35.32 -1.90 16.98
C PRO A 104 -35.30 -1.24 15.60
N ASP A 105 -36.43 -1.25 14.88
CA ASP A 105 -36.52 -0.71 13.52
C ASP A 105 -36.22 0.80 13.46
N ASP A 106 -36.41 1.52 14.57
CA ASP A 106 -36.16 2.96 14.69
C ASP A 106 -34.73 3.30 15.14
N ALA A 107 -33.89 2.29 15.43
CA ALA A 107 -32.53 2.49 15.93
C ALA A 107 -31.67 3.34 14.97
N ALA A 108 -30.84 4.22 15.53
CA ALA A 108 -30.02 5.18 14.81
C ALA A 108 -29.09 4.53 13.79
N VAL A 109 -28.62 3.30 14.03
CA VAL A 109 -27.80 2.52 13.10
C VAL A 109 -28.48 2.28 11.75
N HIS A 110 -29.81 2.26 11.68
CA HIS A 110 -30.56 2.09 10.43
C HIS A 110 -30.53 3.34 9.55
N ARG A 111 -30.24 4.52 10.13
CA ARG A 111 -30.11 5.80 9.40
C ARG A 111 -28.67 6.08 8.97
N HIS A 112 -27.76 5.15 9.17
CA HIS A 112 -26.36 5.28 8.80
C HIS A 112 -26.20 5.33 7.25
N PRO A 113 -25.29 6.15 6.70
CA PRO A 113 -25.09 6.29 5.25
C PRO A 113 -24.58 5.00 4.56
N ARG A 114 -23.92 4.12 5.30
CA ARG A 114 -23.50 2.77 4.87
C ARG A 114 -24.48 1.72 5.38
N ARG A 115 -24.68 0.65 4.60
CA ARG A 115 -25.53 -0.49 4.96
C ARG A 115 -25.05 -1.15 6.26
N LEU A 116 -25.99 -1.40 7.17
CA LEU A 116 -25.77 -2.16 8.40
C LEU A 116 -25.34 -3.61 8.12
N ILE A 117 -24.22 -4.00 8.72
CA ILE A 117 -23.74 -5.37 8.75
C ILE A 117 -24.19 -6.00 10.07
N ARG A 118 -25.06 -7.01 9.97
CA ARG A 118 -25.46 -7.83 11.13
C ARG A 118 -24.69 -9.14 11.09
N ILE A 119 -24.02 -9.46 12.19
CA ILE A 119 -23.38 -10.76 12.40
C ILE A 119 -24.11 -11.43 13.57
N THR A 120 -24.70 -12.58 13.30
CA THR A 120 -25.36 -13.43 14.31
C THR A 120 -24.35 -14.30 15.03
N GLY A 121 -24.68 -14.72 16.25
CA GLY A 121 -23.83 -15.52 17.12
C GLY A 121 -23.01 -14.70 18.11
N HIS A 122 -22.17 -15.43 18.86
CA HIS A 122 -21.39 -14.89 19.98
C HIS A 122 -19.89 -15.18 19.88
N ASP A 123 -19.45 -15.86 18.81
CA ASP A 123 -18.04 -16.15 18.58
C ASP A 123 -17.32 -14.93 17.95
N PRO A 124 -16.41 -14.27 18.69
CA PRO A 124 -15.67 -13.13 18.16
C PRO A 124 -14.72 -13.53 17.02
N ALA A 125 -14.17 -14.75 17.01
CA ALA A 125 -13.25 -15.19 15.96
C ALA A 125 -13.98 -15.35 14.63
N ALA A 126 -15.12 -16.03 14.63
CA ALA A 126 -15.98 -16.15 13.45
C ALA A 126 -16.46 -14.78 12.94
N ALA A 127 -16.80 -13.86 13.85
CA ALA A 127 -17.21 -12.51 13.47
C ALA A 127 -16.08 -11.73 12.75
N ILE A 128 -14.87 -11.76 13.30
CA ILE A 128 -13.71 -11.08 12.69
C ILE A 128 -13.34 -11.73 11.34
N ALA A 129 -13.40 -13.06 11.23
CA ALA A 129 -13.16 -13.77 9.98
C ALA A 129 -14.21 -13.45 8.89
N GLU A 130 -15.49 -13.37 9.24
CA GLU A 130 -16.57 -12.93 8.33
C GLU A 130 -16.34 -11.51 7.83
N LEU A 131 -15.90 -10.59 8.69
CA LEU A 131 -15.55 -9.23 8.27
C LEU A 131 -14.36 -9.22 7.31
N GLY A 132 -13.34 -10.04 7.56
CA GLY A 132 -12.22 -10.22 6.64
C GLY A 132 -12.66 -10.70 5.25
N ARG A 133 -13.56 -11.69 5.17
CA ARG A 133 -14.15 -12.17 3.90
C ARG A 133 -14.94 -11.09 3.16
N ARG A 134 -15.42 -10.06 3.85
CA ARG A 134 -16.10 -8.89 3.26
C ARG A 134 -15.13 -7.78 2.83
N GLY A 135 -13.83 -8.02 2.91
CA GLY A 135 -12.79 -7.05 2.53
C GLY A 135 -12.48 -6.00 3.61
N ILE A 136 -13.03 -6.13 4.82
CA ILE A 136 -12.72 -5.22 5.93
C ILE A 136 -11.30 -5.53 6.44
N ARG A 137 -10.45 -4.49 6.52
CA ARG A 137 -9.06 -4.61 6.98
C ARG A 137 -8.84 -4.01 8.36
N HIS A 138 -9.63 -3.00 8.74
CA HIS A 138 -9.57 -2.37 10.07
C HIS A 138 -10.92 -2.36 10.76
N VAL A 139 -11.00 -3.00 11.92
CA VAL A 139 -12.19 -3.02 12.77
C VAL A 139 -11.92 -2.20 14.03
N PHE A 140 -12.69 -1.14 14.20
CA PHE A 140 -12.68 -0.32 15.41
C PHE A 140 -13.82 -0.77 16.35
N VAL A 141 -13.47 -1.39 17.46
CA VAL A 141 -14.45 -1.97 18.38
C VAL A 141 -14.84 -0.95 19.44
N GLU A 142 -16.12 -0.59 19.46
CA GLU A 142 -16.72 0.35 20.41
C GLU A 142 -17.89 -0.30 21.14
N GLY A 143 -17.59 -1.26 21.99
CA GLY A 143 -18.61 -2.00 22.70
C GLY A 143 -18.50 -1.88 24.21
N GLY A 144 -19.56 -2.33 24.88
CA GLY A 144 -19.52 -2.58 26.31
C GLY A 144 -18.50 -3.66 26.70
N PRO A 145 -18.33 -3.89 28.01
CA PRO A 145 -17.25 -4.72 28.54
C PRO A 145 -17.30 -6.14 28.00
N THR A 146 -18.48 -6.67 27.65
CA THR A 146 -18.66 -8.02 27.11
C THR A 146 -17.85 -8.28 25.84
N ILE A 147 -17.99 -7.44 24.80
CA ILE A 147 -17.37 -7.72 23.51
C ILE A 147 -15.87 -7.43 23.51
N VAL A 148 -15.47 -6.37 24.21
CA VAL A 148 -14.05 -6.05 24.40
C VAL A 148 -13.36 -7.19 25.14
N SER A 149 -13.96 -7.71 26.21
CA SER A 149 -13.39 -8.83 26.97
C SER A 149 -13.33 -10.11 26.15
N ALA A 150 -14.38 -10.42 25.38
CA ALA A 150 -14.39 -11.61 24.52
C ALA A 150 -13.28 -11.57 23.46
N LEU A 151 -13.05 -10.41 22.84
CA LEU A 151 -11.96 -10.23 21.85
C LEU A 151 -10.57 -10.29 22.50
N VAL A 152 -10.41 -9.69 23.69
CA VAL A 152 -9.14 -9.75 24.44
C VAL A 152 -8.83 -11.18 24.88
N ALA A 153 -9.80 -11.89 25.47
CA ALA A 153 -9.65 -13.27 25.90
C ALA A 153 -9.35 -14.22 24.72
N ALA A 154 -9.90 -13.94 23.53
CA ALA A 154 -9.61 -14.68 22.31
C ALA A 154 -8.28 -14.31 21.64
N GLY A 155 -7.51 -13.35 22.16
CA GLY A 155 -6.25 -12.90 21.55
C GLY A 155 -6.44 -12.19 20.20
N LEU A 156 -7.62 -11.58 19.98
CA LEU A 156 -8.00 -10.97 18.70
C LEU A 156 -7.75 -9.46 18.65
N VAL A 157 -7.35 -8.83 19.76
CA VAL A 157 -7.08 -7.38 19.82
C VAL A 157 -5.63 -7.08 19.49
N ASP A 158 -5.40 -6.24 18.48
CA ASP A 158 -4.06 -5.85 18.02
C ASP A 158 -3.64 -4.47 18.53
N GLU A 159 -4.60 -3.63 18.91
CA GLU A 159 -4.34 -2.32 19.52
C GLU A 159 -5.41 -2.00 20.56
N VAL A 160 -4.95 -1.42 21.68
CA VAL A 160 -5.83 -0.89 22.72
C VAL A 160 -5.75 0.63 22.72
N VAL A 161 -6.91 1.29 22.63
CA VAL A 161 -7.07 2.73 22.82
C VAL A 161 -7.94 2.97 24.06
N ALA A 162 -7.30 3.30 25.17
CA ALA A 162 -7.95 3.56 26.44
C ALA A 162 -7.96 5.07 26.75
N TYR A 163 -9.14 5.66 26.93
CA TYR A 163 -9.27 7.03 27.42
C TYR A 163 -9.54 7.00 28.92
N LEU A 164 -8.61 7.55 29.71
CA LEU A 164 -8.72 7.64 31.16
C LEU A 164 -9.21 9.04 31.57
N ALA A 165 -10.37 9.08 32.20
CA ALA A 165 -10.93 10.28 32.79
C ALA A 165 -10.41 10.46 34.23
N PRO A 166 -10.03 11.68 34.65
CA PRO A 166 -9.53 11.96 36.00
C PRO A 166 -10.67 12.02 37.04
N VAL A 167 -11.51 10.98 37.08
CA VAL A 167 -12.63 10.81 38.01
C VAL A 167 -12.56 9.42 38.64
N LEU A 168 -13.18 9.24 39.81
CA LEU A 168 -13.35 7.96 40.49
C LEU A 168 -14.84 7.66 40.63
N LEU A 169 -15.28 6.45 40.28
CA LEU A 169 -16.71 6.09 40.31
C LEU A 169 -17.03 4.97 41.33
N GLY A 170 -16.13 4.01 41.52
CA GLY A 170 -16.38 2.82 42.32
C GLY A 170 -17.42 1.87 41.68
N GLY A 171 -17.76 0.81 42.41
CA GLY A 171 -18.81 -0.14 42.01
C GLY A 171 -18.37 -1.23 41.02
N PRO A 172 -19.31 -2.00 40.45
CA PRO A 172 -19.01 -3.21 39.68
C PRO A 172 -18.86 -3.01 38.17
N ARG A 173 -19.10 -1.80 37.64
CA ARG A 173 -19.17 -1.54 36.19
C ARG A 173 -17.81 -1.26 35.56
N THR A 174 -16.99 -2.29 35.46
CA THR A 174 -15.62 -2.24 34.92
C THR A 174 -15.57 -2.09 33.40
N ALA A 175 -14.44 -1.60 32.88
CA ALA A 175 -14.18 -1.46 31.44
C ALA A 175 -13.98 -2.79 30.71
N THR A 176 -13.42 -3.77 31.41
CA THR A 176 -13.33 -5.16 30.99
C THR A 176 -13.97 -6.04 32.06
N GLY A 177 -14.62 -7.11 31.64
CA GLY A 177 -15.07 -8.20 32.50
C GLY A 177 -13.90 -9.15 32.80
N ASP A 178 -14.25 -10.39 33.12
CA ASP A 178 -13.24 -11.44 33.32
C ASP A 178 -12.49 -11.73 32.02
N LEU A 179 -11.17 -11.71 32.09
CA LEU A 179 -10.25 -11.98 30.99
C LEU A 179 -9.58 -13.36 31.11
N GLY A 180 -9.90 -14.14 32.15
CA GLY A 180 -9.28 -15.44 32.41
C GLY A 180 -7.85 -15.34 32.97
N VAL A 181 -7.48 -14.21 33.57
CA VAL A 181 -6.15 -14.00 34.16
C VAL A 181 -6.16 -14.42 35.62
N GLU A 182 -5.64 -15.62 35.90
CA GLU A 182 -5.61 -16.19 37.26
C GLU A 182 -4.40 -15.73 38.09
N SER A 183 -3.37 -15.17 37.45
CA SER A 183 -2.14 -14.72 38.12
C SER A 183 -1.40 -13.66 37.30
N MET A 184 -0.49 -12.91 37.95
CA MET A 184 0.31 -11.86 37.27
C MET A 184 1.16 -12.38 36.09
N PRO A 185 1.79 -13.57 36.16
CA PRO A 185 2.47 -14.13 34.99
C PRO A 185 1.54 -14.49 33.82
N ALA A 186 0.25 -14.73 34.10
CA ALA A 186 -0.77 -14.97 33.09
C ALA A 186 -1.41 -13.66 32.58
N ALA A 187 -0.95 -12.49 33.05
CA ALA A 187 -1.49 -11.22 32.61
C ALA A 187 -1.14 -10.96 31.14
N THR A 188 -2.16 -10.61 30.35
CA THR A 188 -1.99 -10.25 28.95
C THR A 188 -1.34 -8.88 28.84
N ASP A 189 -0.11 -8.82 28.32
CA ASP A 189 0.52 -7.56 27.97
C ASP A 189 -0.31 -6.82 26.91
N SER A 190 -0.45 -5.50 27.06
CA SER A 190 -1.12 -4.70 26.03
C SER A 190 -0.34 -4.83 24.70
N PRO A 191 -1.00 -5.09 23.56
CA PRO A 191 -0.35 -5.26 22.25
C PRO A 191 0.55 -4.09 21.82
N SER A 192 0.33 -2.89 22.38
CA SER A 192 1.14 -1.68 22.14
C SER A 192 2.27 -1.47 23.15
N SER A 193 2.39 -2.32 24.17
CA SER A 193 3.36 -2.17 25.26
C SER A 193 4.68 -2.91 25.03
N ALA A 194 5.17 -2.93 23.78
CA ALA A 194 6.56 -3.30 23.52
C ALA A 194 7.46 -2.37 24.35
N ARG A 195 7.89 -2.87 25.52
CA ARG A 195 8.81 -2.19 26.43
C ARG A 195 10.00 -1.71 25.61
N ARG A 196 10.23 -0.39 25.59
CA ARG A 196 11.54 0.18 25.25
C ARG A 196 12.51 -0.20 26.36
N GLY A 197 12.87 -1.47 26.43
CA GLY A 197 13.95 -1.98 27.26
C GLY A 197 15.27 -1.57 26.64
N SER A 198 16.14 -0.97 27.46
CA SER A 198 17.52 -0.61 27.16
C SER A 198 18.36 -1.87 26.86
N GLY A 199 18.20 -2.44 25.66
CA GLY A 199 19.01 -3.54 25.15
C GLY A 199 20.06 -3.03 24.15
N ARG A 200 21.33 -3.31 24.44
CA ARG A 200 22.50 -2.98 23.60
C ARG A 200 22.27 -3.34 22.12
N HIS A 201 22.60 -2.40 21.24
CA HIS A 201 22.75 -2.61 19.80
C HIS A 201 23.72 -3.77 19.51
N PRO A 202 23.33 -4.80 18.74
CA PRO A 202 24.29 -5.60 18.02
C PRO A 202 24.86 -4.71 16.90
N ARG A 203 26.18 -4.50 16.91
CA ARG A 203 26.90 -4.00 15.75
C ARG A 203 26.84 -5.10 14.71
N ASP A 204 25.98 -4.95 13.71
CA ASP A 204 26.01 -5.83 12.56
C ASP A 204 26.72 -5.16 11.38
N ARG A 205 27.66 -5.93 10.83
CA ARG A 205 28.47 -5.57 9.67
C ARG A 205 27.54 -5.50 8.46
N ALA A 206 27.28 -4.31 7.97
CA ALA A 206 26.58 -4.12 6.70
C ALA A 206 27.49 -4.58 5.55
N THR A 207 27.26 -5.79 5.07
CA THR A 207 27.51 -6.13 3.66
C THR A 207 26.54 -5.31 2.82
N HIS A 208 27.05 -4.51 1.87
CA HIS A 208 26.26 -3.76 0.90
C HIS A 208 25.40 -4.73 0.07
N HIS A 209 24.13 -4.88 0.42
CA HIS A 209 23.09 -5.42 -0.45
C HIS A 209 21.96 -4.38 -0.49
N GLY A 210 21.74 -3.83 -1.70
CA GLY A 210 20.60 -3.05 -2.18
C GLY A 210 19.80 -2.22 -1.18
N ARG A 211 20.07 -0.91 -1.11
CA ARG A 211 19.02 0.04 -0.75
C ARG A 211 17.97 0.01 -1.87
N PRO A 212 16.65 0.06 -1.58
CA PRO A 212 15.65 0.19 -2.64
C PRO A 212 15.87 1.53 -3.34
N VAL A 213 16.28 1.48 -4.60
CA VAL A 213 16.41 2.62 -5.50
C VAL A 213 15.06 2.83 -6.16
N MET A 214 14.60 4.08 -6.24
CA MET A 214 13.33 4.44 -6.85
C MET A 214 13.52 5.69 -7.73
N PHE A 215 12.76 5.75 -8.80
CA PHE A 215 12.65 6.85 -9.76
C PHE A 215 11.17 7.25 -9.88
N THR A 216 10.90 8.31 -10.64
CA THR A 216 9.54 8.85 -10.84
C THR A 216 9.07 8.77 -12.28
N GLY A 217 9.98 8.47 -13.20
CA GLY A 217 9.76 8.48 -14.64
C GLY A 217 9.71 9.89 -15.24
N ILE A 218 10.26 10.88 -14.55
CA ILE A 218 10.33 12.26 -15.04
C ILE A 218 11.76 12.51 -15.50
N ILE A 219 11.95 12.46 -16.82
CA ILE A 219 13.28 12.60 -17.44
C ILE A 219 13.84 13.99 -17.16
N GLU A 220 15.06 14.01 -16.65
CA GLU A 220 15.75 15.24 -16.25
C GLU A 220 16.66 15.76 -17.35
N GLU A 221 17.27 14.86 -18.13
CA GLU A 221 18.09 15.21 -19.28
C GLU A 221 18.11 14.11 -20.35
N ARG A 222 18.55 14.48 -21.56
CA ARG A 222 18.88 13.52 -22.62
C ARG A 222 20.38 13.42 -22.76
N GLY A 223 20.91 12.26 -22.40
CA GLY A 223 22.32 11.96 -22.54
C GLY A 223 22.72 11.56 -23.94
N ARG A 224 24.00 11.19 -24.09
CA ARG A 224 24.54 10.57 -25.29
C ARG A 224 25.48 9.43 -24.94
N VAL A 225 25.34 8.28 -25.59
CA VAL A 225 26.28 7.17 -25.44
C VAL A 225 27.63 7.55 -26.05
N LEU A 226 28.68 7.54 -25.25
CA LEU A 226 30.06 7.85 -25.66
C LEU A 226 30.88 6.60 -25.94
N ALA A 227 30.64 5.53 -25.20
CA ALA A 227 31.32 4.25 -25.37
C ALA A 227 30.43 3.11 -24.88
N LEU A 228 30.58 1.95 -25.51
CA LEU A 228 29.93 0.69 -25.11
C LEU A 228 30.93 -0.44 -25.33
N ASP A 229 31.56 -0.87 -24.24
CA ASP A 229 32.64 -1.86 -24.26
C ASP A 229 32.11 -3.19 -23.72
N ALA A 230 32.00 -4.20 -24.59
CA ALA A 230 31.57 -5.53 -24.17
C ALA A 230 32.72 -6.28 -23.47
N GLU A 231 32.49 -6.74 -22.25
CA GLU A 231 33.44 -7.48 -21.41
C GLU A 231 32.81 -8.79 -20.94
N GLY A 232 33.02 -9.87 -21.70
CA GLY A 232 32.54 -11.20 -21.32
C GLY A 232 31.02 -11.25 -21.14
N ASP A 233 30.55 -11.52 -19.93
CA ASP A 233 29.14 -11.55 -19.52
C ASP A 233 28.59 -10.20 -19.02
N SER A 234 29.31 -9.10 -19.30
CA SER A 234 28.89 -7.75 -18.99
C SER A 234 29.25 -6.78 -20.13
N ALA A 235 28.76 -5.56 -20.06
CA ALA A 235 29.26 -4.46 -20.87
C ALA A 235 29.40 -3.22 -20.00
N ARG A 236 30.32 -2.33 -20.36
CA ARG A 236 30.48 -1.03 -19.75
C ARG A 236 29.94 0.03 -20.68
N ILE A 237 28.95 0.78 -20.22
CA ILE A 237 28.39 1.91 -20.96
C ILE A 237 28.90 3.21 -20.36
N THR A 238 29.34 4.14 -21.21
CA THR A 238 29.70 5.50 -20.82
C THR A 238 28.75 6.48 -21.49
N VAL A 239 28.16 7.37 -20.69
CA VAL A 239 27.11 8.29 -21.12
C VAL A 239 27.48 9.73 -20.75
N GLU A 240 27.41 10.64 -21.72
CA GLU A 240 27.43 12.10 -21.51
C GLU A 240 26.12 12.51 -20.81
N ALA A 241 26.24 13.11 -19.62
CA ALA A 241 25.14 13.30 -18.68
C ALA A 241 25.48 14.39 -17.63
N PRO A 242 25.72 15.65 -18.03
CA PRO A 242 26.23 16.69 -17.13
C PRO A 242 25.28 17.00 -15.97
N LEU A 243 23.95 16.90 -16.15
CA LEU A 243 23.01 17.11 -15.05
C LEU A 243 23.02 15.91 -14.09
N ALA A 244 23.02 14.67 -14.60
CA ALA A 244 22.98 13.49 -13.77
C ALA A 244 24.25 13.36 -12.91
N VAL A 245 25.42 13.73 -13.45
CA VAL A 245 26.69 13.69 -12.69
C VAL A 245 26.93 14.91 -11.80
N SER A 246 26.06 15.94 -11.86
CA SER A 246 26.22 17.15 -11.05
C SER A 246 26.23 16.89 -9.55
N ASP A 247 25.58 15.81 -9.09
CA ASP A 247 25.55 15.39 -7.70
C ASP A 247 25.58 13.87 -7.48
N ALA A 248 25.74 13.07 -8.56
CA ALA A 248 25.96 11.63 -8.45
C ALA A 248 27.35 11.31 -7.88
N ARG A 249 27.42 10.17 -7.19
CA ARG A 249 28.64 9.58 -6.65
C ARG A 249 28.78 8.15 -7.12
N HIS A 250 30.00 7.62 -7.00
CA HIS A 250 30.23 6.18 -7.17
C HIS A 250 29.27 5.37 -6.28
N GLY A 251 28.59 4.40 -6.87
CA GLY A 251 27.59 3.57 -6.21
C GLY A 251 26.17 4.12 -6.22
N ASP A 252 25.95 5.37 -6.64
CA ASP A 252 24.61 5.92 -6.86
C ASP A 252 23.99 5.33 -8.13
N SER A 253 22.67 5.45 -8.23
CA SER A 253 21.88 4.90 -9.33
C SER A 253 21.33 6.00 -10.24
N ILE A 254 21.47 5.78 -11.55
CA ILE A 254 20.91 6.61 -12.61
C ILE A 254 20.10 5.68 -13.52
N SER A 255 18.88 6.08 -13.83
CA SER A 255 18.05 5.42 -14.83
C SER A 255 18.52 5.84 -16.21
N VAL A 256 18.88 4.88 -17.05
CA VAL A 256 19.21 5.07 -18.47
C VAL A 256 18.15 4.38 -19.28
N ASP A 257 17.31 5.15 -19.97
CA ASP A 257 16.21 4.62 -20.78
C ASP A 257 15.27 3.70 -19.96
N GLY A 258 15.12 3.98 -18.65
CA GLY A 258 14.32 3.17 -17.74
C GLY A 258 15.06 1.98 -17.11
N VAL A 259 16.35 1.81 -17.38
CA VAL A 259 17.19 0.79 -16.73
C VAL A 259 18.01 1.43 -15.61
N CYS A 260 17.83 0.94 -14.38
CA CYS A 260 18.63 1.37 -13.23
C CYS A 260 20.07 0.87 -13.37
N LEU A 261 21.02 1.80 -13.53
CA LEU A 261 22.44 1.52 -13.62
C LEU A 261 23.20 2.15 -12.46
N THR A 262 24.20 1.44 -11.95
CA THR A 262 25.07 1.92 -10.87
C THR A 262 26.30 2.62 -11.43
N VAL A 263 26.56 3.84 -10.97
CA VAL A 263 27.74 4.62 -11.36
C VAL A 263 29.00 3.96 -10.83
N VAL A 264 29.90 3.54 -11.73
CA VAL A 264 31.21 2.96 -11.36
C VAL A 264 32.35 3.96 -11.55
N ALA A 265 32.22 4.89 -12.50
CA ALA A 265 33.15 6.01 -12.69
C ALA A 265 32.40 7.25 -13.20
N GLN A 266 32.98 8.44 -13.03
CA GLN A 266 32.41 9.69 -13.53
C GLN A 266 33.48 10.70 -13.92
N THR A 267 33.15 11.52 -14.91
CA THR A 267 33.84 12.74 -15.31
C THR A 267 32.92 13.94 -14.97
N PRO A 268 33.36 15.19 -15.19
CA PRO A 268 32.48 16.35 -15.01
C PRO A 268 31.24 16.35 -15.91
N ASP A 269 31.30 15.65 -17.05
CA ASP A 269 30.27 15.72 -18.10
C ASP A 269 29.59 14.38 -18.37
N GLY A 270 29.95 13.30 -17.66
CA GLY A 270 29.37 11.99 -17.92
C GLY A 270 29.77 10.93 -16.91
N PHE A 271 29.11 9.78 -16.97
CA PHE A 271 29.37 8.65 -16.09
C PHE A 271 29.55 7.36 -16.87
N THR A 272 30.10 6.38 -16.18
CA THR A 272 30.27 5.02 -16.65
C THR A 272 29.58 4.07 -15.70
N ALA A 273 28.89 3.07 -16.24
CA ALA A 273 28.20 2.03 -15.49
C ALA A 273 28.49 0.65 -16.09
N ASP A 274 28.53 -0.37 -15.22
CA ASP A 274 28.57 -1.76 -15.65
C ASP A 274 27.13 -2.28 -15.85
N VAL A 275 26.91 -2.99 -16.95
CA VAL A 275 25.63 -3.53 -17.37
C VAL A 275 25.75 -5.04 -17.50
N MET A 276 24.92 -5.77 -16.77
CA MET A 276 24.90 -7.24 -16.86
C MET A 276 24.39 -7.68 -18.23
N ARG A 277 24.91 -8.79 -18.77
CA ARG A 277 24.45 -9.36 -20.04
C ARG A 277 22.94 -9.60 -20.08
N GLN A 278 22.34 -10.06 -18.97
CA GLN A 278 20.90 -10.24 -18.92
C GLN A 278 20.14 -8.93 -19.16
N THR A 279 20.61 -7.82 -18.58
CA THR A 279 20.02 -6.49 -18.80
C THR A 279 20.13 -6.08 -20.26
N LEU A 280 21.26 -6.33 -20.92
CA LEU A 280 21.43 -6.05 -22.36
C LEU A 280 20.48 -6.88 -23.24
N VAL A 281 20.18 -8.12 -22.84
CA VAL A 281 19.23 -8.99 -23.56
C VAL A 281 17.78 -8.56 -23.34
N MET A 282 17.44 -8.13 -22.13
CA MET A 282 16.06 -7.83 -21.71
C MET A 282 15.62 -6.38 -22.00
N SER A 283 16.53 -5.53 -22.46
CA SER A 283 16.27 -4.10 -22.68
C SER A 283 16.84 -3.61 -24.02
N SER A 284 16.42 -2.42 -24.44
CA SER A 284 16.93 -1.73 -25.62
C SER A 284 18.41 -1.35 -25.51
N LEU A 285 19.00 -1.39 -24.30
CA LEU A 285 20.42 -1.04 -24.11
C LEU A 285 21.36 -1.91 -24.95
N GLY A 286 20.99 -3.18 -25.20
CA GLY A 286 21.78 -4.08 -26.04
C GLY A 286 21.85 -3.68 -27.52
N ARG A 287 21.04 -2.71 -27.95
CA ARG A 287 21.02 -2.18 -29.33
C ARG A 287 21.65 -0.80 -29.48
N LEU A 288 22.07 -0.19 -28.37
CA LEU A 288 22.67 1.15 -28.41
C LEU A 288 24.04 1.13 -29.10
N GLY A 289 24.26 2.13 -29.94
CA GLY A 289 25.53 2.48 -30.53
C GLY A 289 26.10 3.77 -29.94
N VAL A 290 27.39 3.99 -30.19
CA VAL A 290 28.03 5.28 -29.87
C VAL A 290 27.35 6.39 -30.65
N GLY A 291 26.96 7.45 -29.95
CA GLY A 291 26.23 8.59 -30.50
C GLY A 291 24.73 8.56 -30.22
N ASP A 292 24.15 7.44 -29.80
CA ASP A 292 22.72 7.35 -29.53
C ASP A 292 22.32 8.24 -28.35
N ARG A 293 21.08 8.75 -28.40
CA ARG A 293 20.47 9.55 -27.34
C ARG A 293 19.72 8.64 -26.39
N VAL A 294 19.84 8.91 -25.08
CA VAL A 294 19.17 8.15 -24.02
C VAL A 294 18.48 9.10 -23.05
N ASN A 295 17.35 8.68 -22.47
CA ASN A 295 16.69 9.40 -21.39
C ASN A 295 17.41 9.12 -20.07
N LEU A 296 17.61 10.15 -19.25
CA LEU A 296 18.29 10.05 -17.96
C LEU A 296 17.44 10.62 -16.82
N GLU A 297 17.40 9.89 -15.71
CA GLU A 297 16.77 10.32 -14.45
C GLU A 297 17.64 9.85 -13.27
N ARG A 298 17.90 10.73 -12.31
CA ARG A 298 18.61 10.35 -11.07
C ARG A 298 17.66 9.64 -10.12
N ALA A 299 18.21 8.78 -9.26
CA ALA A 299 17.41 8.19 -8.19
C ALA A 299 16.78 9.28 -7.30
N ALA A 300 15.47 9.16 -7.06
CA ALA A 300 14.73 10.11 -6.24
C ALA A 300 15.25 10.09 -4.80
N ARG A 301 15.42 11.27 -4.21
CA ARG A 301 15.75 11.43 -2.80
C ARG A 301 14.49 11.33 -1.96
N VAL A 302 14.66 10.90 -0.71
CA VAL A 302 13.58 10.97 0.25
C VAL A 302 13.15 12.43 0.41
N GLY A 303 11.86 12.69 0.21
CA GLY A 303 11.27 14.03 0.31
C GLY A 303 11.09 14.71 -1.04
N ASP A 304 11.60 14.12 -2.13
CA ASP A 304 11.35 14.60 -3.48
C ASP A 304 9.86 14.42 -3.84
N ARG A 305 9.40 15.27 -4.75
CA ARG A 305 8.04 15.17 -5.30
C ARG A 305 8.00 13.98 -6.27
N LEU A 306 7.03 13.09 -6.11
CA LEU A 306 6.72 12.08 -7.12
C LEU A 306 5.92 12.76 -8.25
N GLY A 307 6.63 13.20 -9.30
CA GLY A 307 6.04 13.90 -10.44
C GLY A 307 5.30 12.96 -11.41
N GLY A 308 5.75 11.72 -11.53
CA GLY A 308 5.08 10.63 -12.25
C GLY A 308 4.53 9.59 -11.30
N HIS A 309 4.86 8.32 -11.54
CA HIS A 309 4.54 7.19 -10.66
C HIS A 309 5.81 6.55 -10.10
N ILE A 310 5.68 5.51 -9.28
CA ILE A 310 6.85 4.80 -8.75
C ILE A 310 7.46 3.95 -9.88
N VAL A 311 8.68 4.31 -10.28
CA VAL A 311 9.48 3.58 -11.27
C VAL A 311 10.67 2.94 -10.56
N GLN A 312 10.91 1.65 -10.77
CA GLN A 312 12.02 0.92 -10.15
C GLN A 312 13.30 1.00 -11.01
N GLY A 313 13.14 1.24 -12.31
CA GLY A 313 14.22 1.09 -13.28
C GLY A 313 14.51 -0.38 -13.59
N HIS A 314 13.48 -1.22 -13.46
CA HIS A 314 13.53 -2.67 -13.69
C HIS A 314 12.64 -2.99 -14.88
N VAL A 315 13.21 -2.87 -16.08
CA VAL A 315 12.54 -3.16 -17.34
C VAL A 315 11.99 -4.58 -17.33
N ASP A 316 10.68 -4.69 -17.54
CA ASP A 316 9.98 -5.98 -17.58
C ASP A 316 10.12 -6.66 -18.96
N GLY A 317 10.29 -5.85 -20.02
CA GLY A 317 10.51 -6.30 -21.38
C GLY A 317 10.58 -5.13 -22.35
N THR A 318 10.50 -5.43 -23.64
CA THR A 318 10.53 -4.41 -24.70
C THR A 318 9.25 -4.42 -25.54
N GLY A 319 8.89 -3.25 -26.06
CA GLY A 319 7.84 -3.07 -27.05
C GLY A 319 8.40 -2.39 -28.31
N ARG A 320 7.59 -2.27 -29.35
CA ARG A 320 7.93 -1.54 -30.57
C ARG A 320 6.90 -0.50 -30.89
N LEU A 321 7.32 0.66 -31.37
CA LEU A 321 6.41 1.66 -31.89
C LEU A 321 5.74 1.12 -33.16
N LEU A 322 4.42 1.01 -33.17
CA LEU A 322 3.64 0.56 -34.33
C LEU A 322 3.26 1.73 -35.22
N GLU A 323 2.75 2.79 -34.62
CA GLU A 323 2.29 3.97 -35.35
C GLU A 323 2.29 5.22 -34.47
N THR A 324 2.31 6.35 -35.16
CA THR A 324 2.26 7.69 -34.56
C THR A 324 1.12 8.46 -35.22
N THR A 325 0.13 8.87 -34.42
CA THR A 325 -1.02 9.66 -34.89
C THR A 325 -0.87 11.11 -34.40
N PRO A 326 -0.79 12.10 -35.31
CA PRO A 326 -0.74 13.51 -34.93
C PRO A 326 -2.12 13.99 -34.46
N GLY A 327 -2.16 14.71 -33.35
CA GLY A 327 -3.32 15.48 -32.87
C GLY A 327 -3.05 16.99 -32.93
N GLU A 328 -4.04 17.80 -32.54
CA GLU A 328 -3.91 19.28 -32.57
C GLU A 328 -2.89 19.81 -31.55
N ALA A 329 -2.82 19.23 -30.35
CA ALA A 329 -1.92 19.66 -29.28
C ALA A 329 -1.11 18.52 -28.64
N TRP A 330 -1.31 17.28 -29.07
CA TRP A 330 -0.61 16.09 -28.57
C TRP A 330 -0.32 15.12 -29.71
N ARG A 331 0.54 14.14 -29.45
CA ARG A 331 0.87 13.07 -30.38
C ARG A 331 0.57 11.73 -29.72
N ILE A 332 -0.19 10.88 -30.37
CA ILE A 332 -0.50 9.53 -29.87
C ILE A 332 0.53 8.58 -30.44
N LEU A 333 1.19 7.82 -29.57
CA LEU A 333 2.10 6.74 -29.96
C LEU A 333 1.46 5.42 -29.54
N ARG A 334 1.37 4.47 -30.48
CA ARG A 334 0.88 3.12 -30.22
C ARG A 334 2.04 2.14 -30.24
N PHE A 335 2.18 1.33 -29.21
CA PHE A 335 3.25 0.35 -29.06
C PHE A 335 2.69 -1.08 -29.01
N THR A 336 3.49 -2.05 -29.44
CA THR A 336 3.23 -3.47 -29.13
C THR A 336 3.31 -3.71 -27.63
N LEU A 337 2.50 -4.63 -27.13
CA LEU A 337 2.47 -5.04 -25.72
C LEU A 337 2.74 -6.54 -25.63
N PRO A 338 3.89 -6.98 -25.07
CA PRO A 338 4.16 -8.41 -24.88
C PRO A 338 3.06 -9.10 -24.08
N ALA A 339 2.73 -10.34 -24.45
CA ALA A 339 1.64 -11.11 -23.86
C ALA A 339 1.79 -11.27 -22.35
N GLU A 340 3.02 -11.38 -21.84
CA GLU A 340 3.30 -11.49 -20.40
C GLU A 340 3.00 -10.20 -19.63
N LEU A 341 3.10 -9.04 -20.31
CA LEU A 341 2.87 -7.72 -19.72
C LEU A 341 1.43 -7.24 -19.88
N SER A 342 0.69 -7.78 -20.86
CA SER A 342 -0.70 -7.41 -21.14
C SER A 342 -1.62 -7.38 -19.88
N PRO A 343 -1.58 -8.38 -18.96
CA PRO A 343 -2.42 -8.36 -17.76
C PRO A 343 -2.09 -7.26 -16.75
N LEU A 344 -0.94 -6.59 -16.90
CA LEU A 344 -0.43 -5.57 -15.98
C LEU A 344 -0.67 -4.15 -16.48
N VAL A 345 -1.17 -3.98 -17.71
CA VAL A 345 -1.44 -2.69 -18.33
C VAL A 345 -2.94 -2.49 -18.43
N VAL A 346 -3.42 -1.35 -17.94
CA VAL A 346 -4.85 -1.01 -17.91
C VAL A 346 -5.10 0.36 -18.50
N ASP A 347 -6.28 0.55 -19.09
CA ASP A 347 -6.75 1.86 -19.52
C ASP A 347 -6.70 2.89 -18.37
N ARG A 348 -6.14 4.07 -18.63
CA ARG A 348 -5.86 5.13 -17.66
C ARG A 348 -4.91 4.73 -16.52
N GLY A 349 -4.25 3.58 -16.62
CA GLY A 349 -3.16 3.17 -15.74
C GLY A 349 -1.84 3.86 -16.07
N SER A 350 -0.87 3.68 -15.20
CA SER A 350 0.51 4.14 -15.40
C SER A 350 1.35 3.07 -16.10
N ILE A 351 2.24 3.52 -16.99
CA ILE A 351 3.27 2.69 -17.62
C ILE A 351 4.52 3.52 -17.83
N THR A 352 5.69 2.89 -17.81
CA THR A 352 6.97 3.54 -18.11
C THR A 352 7.48 3.08 -19.48
N VAL A 353 7.79 4.03 -20.36
CA VAL A 353 8.34 3.78 -21.70
C VAL A 353 9.65 4.54 -21.85
N GLN A 354 10.77 3.83 -22.07
CA GLN A 354 12.13 4.42 -22.07
C GLN A 354 12.41 5.30 -20.85
N GLY A 355 11.98 4.86 -19.66
CA GLY A 355 12.10 5.62 -18.43
C GLY A 355 11.10 6.77 -18.27
N VAL A 356 10.23 7.04 -19.24
CA VAL A 356 9.22 8.10 -19.16
C VAL A 356 7.94 7.56 -18.55
N SER A 357 7.48 8.14 -17.44
CA SER A 357 6.19 7.86 -16.82
C SER A 357 5.07 8.43 -17.67
N LEU A 358 4.15 7.59 -18.13
CA LEU A 358 3.03 7.94 -19.01
C LEU A 358 1.71 7.36 -18.52
N THR A 359 0.61 7.98 -18.94
CA THR A 359 -0.74 7.46 -18.76
C THR A 359 -1.15 6.71 -20.03
N VAL A 360 -1.60 5.47 -19.87
CA VAL A 360 -2.16 4.66 -20.95
C VAL A 360 -3.48 5.29 -21.41
N SER A 361 -3.55 5.76 -22.65
CA SER A 361 -4.75 6.40 -23.22
C SER A 361 -5.70 5.40 -23.89
N ALA A 362 -5.19 4.25 -24.32
CA ALA A 362 -5.95 3.11 -24.79
C ALA A 362 -5.10 1.84 -24.71
N VAL A 363 -5.75 0.68 -24.63
CA VAL A 363 -5.10 -0.63 -24.63
C VAL A 363 -6.00 -1.65 -25.32
N SER A 364 -5.42 -2.62 -26.02
CA SER A 364 -6.16 -3.72 -26.63
C SER A 364 -6.97 -4.50 -25.60
N PRO A 365 -8.08 -5.15 -26.00
CA PRO A 365 -8.88 -5.98 -25.09
C PRO A 365 -8.07 -7.07 -24.38
N THR A 366 -8.48 -7.40 -23.15
CA THR A 366 -7.73 -8.20 -22.17
C THR A 366 -7.73 -9.71 -22.41
N ASP A 367 -7.96 -10.19 -23.63
CA ASP A 367 -7.96 -11.63 -23.88
C ASP A 367 -6.52 -12.14 -23.77
N THR A 368 -6.25 -12.88 -22.70
CA THR A 368 -4.88 -13.18 -22.26
C THR A 368 -4.17 -14.03 -23.30
N ALA A 369 -3.06 -13.49 -23.84
CA ALA A 369 -2.22 -14.04 -24.91
C ALA A 369 -2.59 -13.66 -26.35
N ASP A 370 -3.22 -12.50 -26.58
CA ASP A 370 -3.22 -11.88 -27.91
C ASP A 370 -1.78 -11.51 -28.34
N PRO A 371 -1.21 -12.15 -29.38
CA PRO A 371 0.14 -11.80 -29.87
C PRO A 371 0.20 -10.41 -30.51
N ASP A 372 -0.95 -9.84 -30.88
CA ASP A 372 -1.09 -8.53 -31.50
C ASP A 372 -1.53 -7.45 -30.48
N ALA A 373 -1.40 -7.74 -29.18
CA ALA A 373 -1.73 -6.79 -28.12
C ALA A 373 -0.94 -5.48 -28.24
N TRP A 374 -1.59 -4.37 -27.90
CA TRP A 374 -1.03 -3.03 -28.04
C TRP A 374 -1.53 -2.09 -26.95
N PHE A 375 -0.79 -1.00 -26.73
CA PHE A 375 -1.24 0.12 -25.91
C PHE A 375 -0.88 1.46 -26.55
N GLU A 376 -1.59 2.50 -26.16
CA GLU A 376 -1.37 3.87 -26.60
C GLU A 376 -1.05 4.78 -25.42
N VAL A 377 -0.25 5.79 -25.73
CA VAL A 377 0.07 6.90 -24.84
C VAL A 377 -0.05 8.21 -25.61
N SER A 378 -0.52 9.24 -24.92
CA SER A 378 -0.67 10.58 -25.49
C SER A 378 0.39 11.51 -24.93
N LEU A 379 1.27 12.00 -25.80
CA LEU A 379 2.42 12.81 -25.43
C LEU A 379 2.14 14.29 -25.70
N ILE A 380 2.38 15.11 -24.68
CA ILE A 380 2.35 16.58 -24.79
C ILE A 380 3.63 17.11 -25.45
N PRO A 381 3.63 18.35 -25.98
CA PRO A 381 4.79 18.93 -26.68
C PRO A 381 6.06 18.98 -25.84
N GLU A 382 5.92 19.20 -24.52
CA GLU A 382 7.05 19.20 -23.60
C GLU A 382 7.72 17.82 -23.53
N THR A 383 6.95 16.74 -23.31
CA THR A 383 7.48 15.37 -23.26
C THR A 383 8.12 14.95 -24.58
N LEU A 384 7.55 15.34 -25.72
CA LEU A 384 8.14 15.07 -27.05
C LEU A 384 9.51 15.76 -27.21
N THR A 385 9.69 16.94 -26.62
CA THR A 385 10.92 17.73 -26.73
C THR A 385 11.96 17.30 -25.70
N ALA A 386 11.53 17.02 -24.46
CA ALA A 386 12.38 16.73 -23.32
C ALA A 386 12.92 15.29 -23.33
N THR A 387 12.29 14.38 -24.07
CA THR A 387 12.64 12.94 -24.07
C THR A 387 13.07 12.45 -25.47
N THR A 388 13.54 11.21 -25.56
CA THR A 388 13.84 10.53 -26.83
C THR A 388 12.57 10.10 -27.58
N LEU A 389 11.41 10.07 -26.92
CA LEU A 389 10.16 9.56 -27.52
C LEU A 389 9.68 10.37 -28.72
N GLY A 390 10.02 11.67 -28.79
CA GLY A 390 9.63 12.52 -29.91
C GLY A 390 10.34 12.22 -31.23
N ALA A 391 11.45 11.48 -31.19
CA ALA A 391 12.26 11.11 -32.34
C ALA A 391 12.03 9.67 -32.81
N LEU A 392 11.17 8.89 -32.14
CA LEU A 392 10.90 7.51 -32.50
C LEU A 392 10.18 7.40 -33.85
N GLU A 393 10.56 6.39 -34.62
CA GLU A 393 9.92 5.97 -35.85
C GLU A 393 9.24 4.59 -35.68
N PRO A 394 8.17 4.29 -36.44
CA PRO A 394 7.57 2.96 -36.43
C PRO A 394 8.60 1.86 -36.68
N GLY A 395 8.63 0.86 -35.79
CA GLY A 395 9.61 -0.22 -35.76
C GLY A 395 10.65 -0.08 -34.65
N ASP A 396 10.86 1.13 -34.12
CA ASP A 396 11.81 1.37 -33.03
C ASP A 396 11.41 0.63 -31.76
N GLU A 397 12.41 0.06 -31.08
CA GLU A 397 12.23 -0.69 -29.86
C GLU A 397 12.36 0.19 -28.61
N VAL A 398 11.51 -0.05 -27.63
CA VAL A 398 11.45 0.70 -26.38
C VAL A 398 11.46 -0.21 -25.16
N ASN A 399 12.10 0.24 -24.08
CA ASN A 399 11.97 -0.39 -22.77
C ASN A 399 10.58 -0.15 -22.20
N LEU A 400 9.98 -1.19 -21.63
CA LEU A 400 8.71 -1.13 -20.91
C LEU A 400 8.90 -1.56 -19.46
N GLU A 401 8.41 -0.75 -18.54
CA GLU A 401 8.23 -1.13 -17.13
C GLU A 401 6.76 -0.88 -16.74
N THR A 402 6.12 -1.92 -16.21
CA THR A 402 4.75 -1.91 -15.71
C THR A 402 4.71 -1.35 -14.30
N ASP A 403 3.56 -0.79 -13.91
CA ASP A 403 3.36 -0.28 -12.56
C ASP A 403 3.65 -1.39 -11.52
N VAL A 404 4.54 -1.09 -10.58
CA VAL A 404 4.91 -1.99 -9.49
C VAL A 404 3.68 -2.47 -8.70
N LEU A 405 2.65 -1.63 -8.57
CA LEU A 405 1.39 -2.00 -7.92
C LEU A 405 0.68 -3.13 -8.66
N ALA A 406 0.66 -3.11 -10.00
CA ALA A 406 0.05 -4.15 -10.82
C ALA A 406 0.73 -5.51 -10.59
N ARG A 407 2.08 -5.53 -10.55
CA ARG A 407 2.87 -6.74 -10.25
C ARG A 407 2.56 -7.31 -8.86
N HIS A 408 2.41 -6.45 -7.84
CA HIS A 408 2.06 -6.89 -6.49
C HIS A 408 0.64 -7.45 -6.41
N VAL A 409 -0.33 -6.80 -7.07
CA VAL A 409 -1.71 -7.28 -7.16
C VAL A 409 -1.79 -8.62 -7.88
N GLN A 410 -1.11 -8.76 -9.02
CA GLN A 410 -1.05 -10.03 -9.76
C GLN A 410 -0.47 -11.15 -8.89
N ARG A 411 0.60 -10.87 -8.14
CA ARG A 411 1.18 -11.85 -7.21
C ARG A 411 0.22 -12.22 -6.08
N MET A 412 -0.49 -11.27 -5.49
CA MET A 412 -1.47 -11.52 -4.44
C MET A 412 -2.61 -12.42 -4.95
N LEU A 413 -3.19 -12.09 -6.11
CA LEU A 413 -4.26 -12.89 -6.71
C LEU A 413 -3.80 -14.31 -7.05
N ALA A 414 -2.57 -14.47 -7.53
CA ALA A 414 -2.00 -15.78 -7.82
C ALA A 414 -1.76 -16.64 -6.55
N LEU A 415 -1.48 -16.02 -5.41
CA LEU A 415 -1.37 -16.72 -4.13
C LEU A 415 -2.77 -17.09 -3.60
N ASP A 416 -3.72 -16.18 -3.65
CA ASP A 416 -5.11 -16.43 -3.22
C ASP A 416 -5.75 -17.58 -4.03
N ALA A 417 -5.51 -17.64 -5.34
CA ALA A 417 -5.99 -18.73 -6.19
C ALA A 417 -5.39 -20.09 -5.84
N ARG A 418 -4.12 -20.12 -5.38
CA ARG A 418 -3.47 -21.36 -4.91
C ARG A 418 -4.07 -21.83 -3.59
N ASP A 419 -4.32 -20.91 -2.67
CA ASP A 419 -4.93 -21.23 -1.37
C ASP A 419 -6.37 -21.73 -1.53
N ALA A 420 -7.12 -21.15 -2.49
CA ALA A 420 -8.46 -21.64 -2.86
C ALA A 420 -8.42 -23.04 -3.50
N GLY A 421 -7.40 -23.35 -4.31
CA GLY A 421 -7.22 -24.67 -4.95
C GLY A 421 -6.70 -25.76 -4.02
N ALA A 422 -5.97 -25.41 -2.95
CA ALA A 422 -5.49 -26.37 -1.96
C ALA A 422 -6.61 -26.90 -1.04
N GLY A 423 -7.72 -26.17 -0.91
CA GLY A 423 -8.87 -26.56 -0.09
C GLY A 423 -9.80 -27.62 -0.69
N THR A 424 -9.70 -27.93 -1.99
CA THR A 424 -10.59 -28.87 -2.68
C THR A 424 -9.99 -30.28 -2.84
N GLY A 425 -8.73 -30.50 -2.45
CA GLY A 425 -8.00 -31.74 -2.73
C GLY A 425 -8.03 -32.84 -1.66
N THR A 426 -8.83 -32.74 -0.60
CA THR A 426 -8.79 -33.71 0.52
C THR A 426 -10.07 -34.53 0.77
N GLU A 427 -11.16 -34.34 0.01
CA GLU A 427 -12.41 -35.11 0.24
C GLU A 427 -12.62 -36.36 -0.65
N GLU A 428 -11.83 -36.57 -1.72
CA GLU A 428 -12.04 -37.75 -2.60
C GLU A 428 -11.14 -38.97 -2.31
N ALA A 429 -10.33 -38.94 -1.22
CA ALA A 429 -9.42 -40.03 -0.88
C ALA A 429 -9.81 -40.84 0.37
N ARG A 430 -11.09 -40.86 0.77
CA ARG A 430 -11.61 -41.84 1.74
C ARG A 430 -12.88 -42.49 1.22
N ALA A 431 -12.68 -43.76 0.86
CA ALA A 431 -13.69 -44.76 0.51
C ALA A 431 -14.76 -44.96 1.60
#